data_AF-A0AAD4E7F1-F1
#
_entry.id   AF-A0AAD4E7F1-F1
#
_cell.length_a   1.000
_cell.length_b   1.000
_cell.length_c   1.000
_cell.angle_alpha   90.00
_cell.angle_beta   90.00
_cell.angle_gamma   90.00
#
_symmetry.space_group_name_H-M   'P 1'
#
loop_
_entity.id
_entity.type
_entity.pdbx_description
1 polymer ?
#
loop_
_entity_poly.entity_id
_entity_poly.type
_entity_poly.pdbx_seq_one_letter_code
_entity_poly.pdbx_strand_id
1 'polypeptide(L)'
;MVEPEPETEEEPVVPPRRRSSRAPPRSFPPPPPPSAIDPPEQITSTTQWELPSIPQATSEFGDETDLASSRFSEDSTFHGSTSPMRQSDSRRTSGQTARPVDQQLSADDLMVLWGKIGVQVVESATGLFEKSKRSLVGDGSYAGFVKAVLAQVPDAQRVSGEGEDWGYSIYVQSAGSVQRRVADILPGDVIAFWDAKLKGHKGLHTYSQTVGVGENGPLVGVVSEVESKKSKVRIWQANQHVGQQTVENVSYRLEDLKSGVVKVRYLLLFD
;
A
#
# COMPACT_ATOMS: atom_id res chain seq x y z
N MET A 1 7.97 -33.20 75.97
CA MET A 1 6.79 -32.37 76.27
C MET A 1 7.31 -31.05 76.83
N VAL A 2 7.15 -29.98 76.05
CA VAL A 2 6.58 -28.68 76.43
C VAL A 2 6.78 -27.81 75.18
N GLU A 3 5.67 -27.52 74.51
CA GLU A 3 5.53 -26.50 73.48
C GLU A 3 5.91 -25.12 74.01
N PRO A 4 6.40 -24.23 73.12
CA PRO A 4 5.99 -22.84 73.19
C PRO A 4 5.26 -22.39 71.91
N GLU A 5 4.02 -21.96 72.09
CA GLU A 5 3.26 -20.99 71.29
C GLU A 5 2.89 -19.80 72.22
N PRO A 6 2.41 -18.64 71.74
CA PRO A 6 2.61 -17.99 70.44
C PRO A 6 2.91 -16.47 70.52
N GLU A 7 3.37 -15.96 69.37
CA GLU A 7 3.16 -14.66 68.72
C GLU A 7 2.65 -13.45 69.52
N THR A 8 3.41 -12.35 69.43
CA THR A 8 2.84 -10.99 69.48
C THR A 8 3.30 -10.24 68.24
N GLU A 9 2.31 -9.90 67.43
CA GLU A 9 2.32 -9.29 66.11
C GLU A 9 2.69 -7.79 66.23
N GLU A 10 3.82 -7.39 65.66
CA GLU A 10 4.24 -5.99 65.58
C GLU A 10 3.79 -5.42 64.22
N GLU A 11 2.75 -4.59 64.25
CA GLU A 11 2.15 -3.95 63.06
C GLU A 11 3.15 -3.07 62.28
N PRO A 12 3.17 -3.14 60.94
CA PRO A 12 3.91 -2.18 60.12
C PRO A 12 3.15 -0.84 59.99
N VAL A 13 3.86 0.24 60.30
CA VAL A 13 3.42 1.65 60.27
C VAL A 13 2.85 2.07 58.92
N VAL A 14 1.59 2.53 58.91
CA VAL A 14 0.89 3.10 57.75
C VAL A 14 1.42 4.52 57.44
N PRO A 15 1.78 4.85 56.18
CA PRO A 15 2.19 6.21 55.83
C PRO A 15 1.00 7.21 55.81
N PRO A 16 1.22 8.49 56.15
CA PRO A 16 0.15 9.48 56.30
C PRO A 16 -0.54 9.81 54.96
N ARG A 17 -1.88 9.89 55.03
CA ARG A 17 -2.76 10.27 53.91
C ARG A 17 -2.44 11.67 53.40
N ARG A 18 -1.97 11.80 52.15
CA ARG A 18 -1.88 13.09 51.44
C ARG A 18 -3.29 13.64 51.20
N ARG A 19 -3.58 14.80 51.77
CA ARG A 19 -4.80 15.58 51.48
C ARG A 19 -4.77 16.03 50.03
N SER A 20 -5.82 15.67 49.29
CA SER A 20 -6.10 16.16 47.93
C SER A 20 -6.49 17.63 47.97
N SER A 21 -5.59 18.53 47.58
CA SER A 21 -5.94 19.92 47.27
C SER A 21 -6.60 19.99 45.89
N ARG A 22 -7.93 20.00 45.87
CA ARG A 22 -8.74 20.27 44.67
C ARG A 22 -8.58 21.74 44.30
N ALA A 23 -7.93 22.02 43.17
CA ALA A 23 -7.90 23.35 42.58
C ALA A 23 -9.32 23.78 42.13
N PRO A 24 -9.68 25.07 42.20
CA PRO A 24 -10.96 25.58 41.74
C PRO A 24 -11.06 25.51 40.21
N PRO A 25 -12.27 25.32 39.65
CA PRO A 25 -12.47 25.30 38.19
C PRO A 25 -12.20 26.69 37.61
N ARG A 26 -11.32 26.76 36.61
CA ARG A 26 -11.15 27.95 35.77
C ARG A 26 -12.39 28.09 34.90
N SER A 27 -13.13 29.18 35.06
CA SER A 27 -14.21 29.60 34.16
C SER A 27 -13.63 29.89 32.78
N PHE A 28 -14.06 29.14 31.77
CA PHE A 28 -13.77 29.46 30.38
C PHE A 28 -14.55 30.72 29.96
N PRO A 29 -13.97 31.65 29.18
CA PRO A 29 -14.72 32.75 28.60
C PRO A 29 -15.75 32.22 27.58
N PRO A 30 -16.92 32.86 27.44
CA PRO A 30 -17.92 32.47 26.46
C PRO A 30 -17.40 32.65 25.01
N PRO A 31 -17.86 31.82 24.06
CA PRO A 31 -17.51 31.96 22.66
C PRO A 31 -18.03 33.31 22.10
N PRO A 32 -17.32 33.91 21.12
CA PRO A 32 -17.80 35.11 20.45
C PRO A 32 -19.13 34.83 19.71
N PRO A 33 -20.04 35.82 19.63
CA PRO A 33 -21.26 35.68 18.85
C PRO A 33 -20.92 35.48 17.36
N PRO A 34 -21.76 34.75 16.59
CA PRO A 34 -21.57 34.62 15.16
C PRO A 34 -21.65 36.00 14.51
N SER A 35 -20.58 36.41 13.84
CA SER A 35 -20.58 37.60 13.00
C SER A 35 -21.71 37.47 11.98
N ALA A 36 -22.50 38.54 11.90
CA ALA A 36 -23.52 38.71 10.88
C ALA A 36 -22.88 38.51 9.50
N ILE A 37 -23.39 37.51 8.79
CA ILE A 37 -23.16 37.33 7.36
C ILE A 37 -24.06 38.37 6.68
N ASP A 38 -23.45 39.39 6.08
CA ASP A 38 -24.12 40.16 5.03
C ASP A 38 -24.45 39.22 3.86
N PRO A 39 -25.67 39.25 3.32
CA PRO A 39 -26.05 38.40 2.20
C PRO A 39 -25.44 38.94 0.90
N PRO A 40 -24.72 38.11 0.10
CA PRO A 40 -24.50 38.45 -1.29
C PRO A 40 -25.78 38.23 -2.09
N GLU A 41 -25.96 39.15 -3.02
CA GLU A 41 -27.12 39.37 -3.87
C GLU A 41 -27.55 38.17 -4.72
N GLN A 42 -28.82 38.23 -5.08
CA GLN A 42 -29.51 37.36 -6.01
C GLN A 42 -28.74 37.22 -7.33
N ILE A 43 -28.46 35.98 -7.71
CA ILE A 43 -28.34 35.62 -9.12
C ILE A 43 -29.22 34.39 -9.35
N THR A 44 -30.39 34.68 -9.88
CA THR A 44 -31.25 33.75 -10.59
C THR A 44 -30.43 33.04 -11.67
N SER A 45 -30.39 31.71 -11.67
CA SER A 45 -30.30 30.91 -12.90
C SER A 45 -30.57 29.44 -12.60
N THR A 46 -31.78 29.04 -12.95
CA THR A 46 -32.23 27.70 -13.28
C THR A 46 -31.17 26.94 -14.10
N THR A 47 -30.72 25.77 -13.65
CA THR A 47 -30.20 24.75 -14.57
C THR A 47 -30.64 23.37 -14.08
N GLN A 48 -31.76 22.99 -14.68
CA GLN A 48 -32.39 21.69 -14.75
C GLN A 48 -31.39 20.64 -15.27
N TRP A 49 -31.23 19.55 -14.54
CA TRP A 49 -30.47 18.39 -14.98
C TRP A 49 -31.23 17.69 -16.12
N GLU A 50 -30.69 17.72 -17.33
CA GLU A 50 -31.18 16.90 -18.46
C GLU A 50 -30.21 15.75 -18.73
N LEU A 51 -30.75 14.53 -18.72
CA LEU A 51 -30.08 13.29 -19.12
C LEU A 51 -30.02 13.20 -20.65
N PRO A 52 -28.91 12.73 -21.26
CA PRO A 52 -28.86 12.48 -22.70
C PRO A 52 -29.64 11.21 -23.09
N SER A 53 -30.49 11.35 -24.12
CA SER A 53 -31.30 10.28 -24.72
C SER A 53 -30.45 9.30 -25.54
N ILE A 54 -30.71 8.00 -25.37
CA ILE A 54 -30.13 6.90 -26.16
C ILE A 54 -30.90 6.80 -27.49
N PRO A 55 -30.24 6.81 -28.67
CA PRO A 55 -30.94 6.54 -29.92
C PRO A 55 -31.14 5.03 -30.12
N GLN A 56 -32.41 4.63 -30.31
CA GLN A 56 -32.80 3.34 -30.85
C GLN A 56 -32.55 3.34 -32.38
N ALA A 57 -31.79 2.37 -32.88
CA ALA A 57 -31.70 2.09 -34.31
C ALA A 57 -32.49 0.82 -34.62
N THR A 58 -33.67 1.02 -35.19
CA THR A 58 -34.43 0.04 -35.95
C THR A 58 -33.80 -0.11 -37.33
N SER A 59 -33.43 -1.32 -37.72
CA SER A 59 -33.23 -1.67 -39.13
C SER A 59 -33.72 -3.10 -39.33
N GLU A 60 -35.02 -3.13 -39.61
CA GLU A 60 -35.74 -4.21 -40.25
C GLU A 60 -35.69 -3.90 -41.75
N PHE A 61 -35.08 -4.78 -42.54
CA PHE A 61 -35.46 -5.03 -43.93
C PHE A 61 -34.81 -6.35 -44.35
N GLY A 62 -35.66 -7.37 -44.55
CA GLY A 62 -35.26 -8.64 -45.15
C GLY A 62 -34.95 -8.50 -46.64
N ASP A 63 -34.32 -9.51 -47.22
CA ASP A 63 -35.05 -10.53 -47.99
C ASP A 63 -34.13 -11.69 -48.41
N GLU A 64 -34.75 -12.87 -48.42
CA GLU A 64 -34.49 -14.19 -49.03
C GLU A 64 -33.27 -14.37 -49.96
N THR A 65 -32.48 -15.45 -49.90
CA THR A 65 -32.80 -16.83 -50.36
C THR A 65 -31.54 -17.71 -50.12
N ASP A 66 -31.61 -18.78 -49.34
CA ASP A 66 -31.74 -20.20 -49.75
C ASP A 66 -30.56 -20.77 -50.58
N LEU A 67 -29.89 -21.80 -50.02
CA LEU A 67 -29.69 -23.14 -50.62
C LEU A 67 -28.53 -23.91 -49.97
N ALA A 68 -28.87 -25.13 -49.52
CA ALA A 68 -28.08 -26.37 -49.58
C ALA A 68 -26.75 -26.47 -48.77
N SER A 69 -26.42 -27.52 -48.01
CA SER A 69 -27.00 -28.85 -47.81
C SER A 69 -26.31 -29.53 -46.62
N SER A 70 -27.09 -30.33 -45.89
CA SER A 70 -26.80 -31.69 -45.37
C SER A 70 -25.45 -31.95 -44.66
N ARG A 71 -25.47 -32.24 -43.34
CA ARG A 71 -25.59 -33.60 -42.77
C ARG A 71 -24.63 -34.63 -43.38
N PHE A 72 -23.64 -35.05 -42.60
CA PHE A 72 -23.40 -36.48 -42.36
C PHE A 72 -22.70 -36.69 -41.01
N SER A 73 -23.14 -37.73 -40.30
CA SER A 73 -22.73 -38.16 -38.98
C SER A 73 -21.64 -39.25 -39.06
N GLU A 74 -21.31 -39.80 -37.89
CA GLU A 74 -20.83 -41.17 -37.63
C GLU A 74 -19.32 -41.41 -37.52
N ASP A 75 -18.89 -41.43 -36.26
CA ASP A 75 -18.31 -42.58 -35.55
C ASP A 75 -17.81 -43.77 -36.39
N SER A 76 -16.57 -44.19 -36.14
CA SER A 76 -16.21 -45.60 -36.03
C SER A 76 -14.79 -45.80 -35.46
N THR A 77 -14.69 -46.86 -34.67
CA THR A 77 -13.52 -47.32 -33.91
C THR A 77 -12.63 -48.24 -34.77
N PHE A 78 -11.33 -48.32 -34.42
CA PHE A 78 -10.41 -49.48 -34.46
C PHE A 78 -9.11 -49.46 -35.32
N HIS A 79 -8.03 -49.77 -34.59
CA HIS A 79 -6.79 -50.52 -34.88
C HIS A 79 -5.77 -50.11 -35.97
N GLY A 80 -4.54 -49.83 -35.51
CA GLY A 80 -3.39 -50.68 -35.88
C GLY A 80 -2.34 -50.13 -36.85
N SER A 81 -1.15 -49.87 -36.28
CA SER A 81 0.20 -50.10 -36.84
C SER A 81 0.90 -49.06 -37.75
N THR A 82 2.16 -48.83 -37.33
CA THR A 82 3.41 -48.53 -38.09
C THR A 82 3.75 -47.11 -38.56
N SER A 83 4.83 -46.59 -37.96
CA SER A 83 5.64 -45.40 -38.31
C SER A 83 6.28 -45.48 -39.72
N PRO A 84 6.85 -44.38 -40.31
CA PRO A 84 8.04 -43.71 -39.79
C PRO A 84 8.08 -42.16 -39.90
N MET A 85 8.69 -41.55 -38.89
CA MET A 85 9.61 -40.39 -38.90
C MET A 85 9.49 -39.33 -40.02
N ARG A 86 9.07 -38.12 -39.63
CA ARG A 86 9.59 -36.86 -40.17
C ARG A 86 9.76 -35.87 -39.01
N GLN A 87 11.01 -35.70 -38.59
CA GLN A 87 11.44 -34.61 -37.73
C GLN A 87 11.32 -33.30 -38.50
N SER A 88 10.40 -32.44 -38.09
CA SER A 88 10.45 -31.01 -38.42
C SER A 88 11.18 -30.29 -37.30
N ASP A 89 12.43 -29.92 -37.59
CA ASP A 89 13.20 -28.94 -36.84
C ASP A 89 12.48 -27.58 -36.87
N SER A 90 11.54 -27.38 -35.96
CA SER A 90 11.04 -26.05 -35.62
C SER A 90 12.05 -25.38 -34.70
N ARG A 91 13.03 -24.75 -35.35
CA ARG A 91 13.96 -23.74 -34.86
C ARG A 91 13.27 -22.83 -33.83
N ARG A 92 13.41 -23.14 -32.53
CA ARG A 92 13.05 -22.22 -31.44
C ARG A 92 14.13 -21.13 -31.35
N THR A 93 13.99 -20.10 -32.17
CA THR A 93 14.59 -18.80 -31.91
C THR A 93 13.67 -18.01 -30.98
N SER A 94 13.94 -18.13 -29.69
CA SER A 94 13.76 -17.04 -28.74
C SER A 94 14.52 -17.43 -27.48
N GLY A 95 15.73 -16.90 -27.35
CA GLY A 95 16.34 -16.68 -26.06
C GLY A 95 15.51 -15.63 -25.31
N GLN A 96 14.33 -16.03 -24.82
CA GLN A 96 13.82 -15.43 -23.61
C GLN A 96 14.75 -15.92 -22.51
N THR A 97 15.70 -15.07 -22.12
CA THR A 97 16.31 -15.12 -20.81
C THR A 97 15.17 -15.04 -19.81
N ALA A 98 14.63 -16.19 -19.42
CA ALA A 98 13.82 -16.31 -18.23
C ALA A 98 14.68 -15.71 -17.12
N ARG A 99 14.24 -14.57 -16.56
CA ARG A 99 14.79 -14.09 -15.29
C ARG A 99 14.75 -15.27 -14.34
N PRO A 100 15.86 -15.64 -13.67
CA PRO A 100 15.86 -16.79 -12.79
C PRO A 100 14.73 -16.60 -11.77
N VAL A 101 13.75 -17.50 -11.87
CA VAL A 101 12.63 -17.61 -10.94
C VAL A 101 13.21 -17.74 -9.54
N ASP A 102 12.84 -16.78 -8.69
CA ASP A 102 12.98 -16.83 -7.24
C ASP A 102 14.38 -17.25 -6.74
N GLN A 103 15.42 -16.48 -7.07
CA GLN A 103 16.62 -16.53 -6.25
C GLN A 103 16.24 -16.05 -4.85
N GLN A 104 15.92 -17.00 -3.98
CA GLN A 104 15.47 -16.73 -2.63
C GLN A 104 16.67 -16.22 -1.83
N LEU A 105 16.84 -14.90 -1.81
CA LEU A 105 17.87 -14.26 -1.02
C LEU A 105 17.65 -14.59 0.45
N SER A 106 18.71 -14.99 1.14
CA SER A 106 18.63 -15.22 2.58
C SER A 106 18.40 -13.89 3.30
N ALA A 107 17.89 -13.96 4.54
CA ALA A 107 17.73 -12.76 5.36
C ALA A 107 19.07 -12.03 5.55
N ASP A 108 20.18 -12.76 5.66
CA ASP A 108 21.52 -12.18 5.81
C ASP A 108 21.98 -11.45 4.54
N ASP A 109 21.73 -12.02 3.35
CA ASP A 109 22.04 -11.35 2.07
C ASP A 109 21.23 -10.05 1.91
N LEU A 110 19.95 -10.11 2.28
CA LEU A 110 19.05 -8.97 2.26
C LEU A 110 19.53 -7.85 3.21
N MET A 111 20.02 -8.20 4.40
CA MET A 111 20.63 -7.24 5.35
C MET A 111 21.88 -6.57 4.78
N VAL A 112 22.75 -7.33 4.09
CA VAL A 112 23.94 -6.78 3.44
C VAL A 112 23.57 -5.82 2.31
N LEU A 113 22.57 -6.17 1.50
CA LEU A 113 22.06 -5.27 0.45
C LEU A 113 21.45 -4.00 1.04
N TRP A 114 20.65 -4.13 2.09
CA TRP A 114 20.07 -2.99 2.80
C TRP A 114 21.15 -2.06 3.36
N GLY A 115 22.23 -2.59 3.93
CA GLY A 115 23.35 -1.78 4.43
C GLY A 115 24.06 -0.96 3.34
N LYS A 116 24.00 -1.38 2.08
CA LYS A 116 24.61 -0.67 0.94
C LYS A 116 23.67 0.38 0.35
N ILE A 117 22.42 0.00 0.08
CA ILE A 117 21.44 0.84 -0.64
C ILE A 117 20.42 1.48 0.30
N GLY A 118 19.86 0.70 1.22
CA GLY A 118 18.76 1.12 2.09
C GLY A 118 19.10 2.38 2.90
N VAL A 119 20.33 2.46 3.42
CA VAL A 119 20.83 3.65 4.12
C VAL A 119 20.83 4.89 3.21
N GLN A 120 21.33 4.77 1.98
CA GLN A 120 21.36 5.88 1.01
C GLN A 120 19.94 6.32 0.61
N VAL A 121 19.01 5.36 0.51
CA VAL A 121 17.61 5.63 0.18
C VAL A 121 16.92 6.41 1.30
N VAL A 122 17.19 6.08 2.57
CA VAL A 122 16.68 6.84 3.72
C VAL A 122 17.19 8.27 3.71
N GLU A 123 18.48 8.47 3.46
CA GLU A 123 19.11 9.80 3.38
C GLU A 123 18.50 10.62 2.25
N SER A 124 18.40 10.05 1.05
CA SER A 124 17.79 10.66 -0.13
C SER A 124 16.32 11.02 0.11
N ALA A 125 15.53 10.09 0.67
CA ALA A 125 14.12 10.31 0.98
C ALA A 125 13.94 11.43 2.01
N THR A 126 14.80 11.49 3.03
CA THR A 126 14.80 12.57 4.03
C THR A 126 15.10 13.92 3.38
N GLY A 127 16.12 13.99 2.52
CA GLY A 127 16.47 15.20 1.78
C GLY A 127 15.35 15.68 0.86
N LEU A 128 14.69 14.75 0.16
CA LEU A 128 13.53 15.07 -0.69
C LEU A 128 12.30 15.49 0.11
N PHE A 129 12.04 14.87 1.25
CA PHE A 129 10.96 15.28 2.16
C PHE A 129 11.14 16.74 2.60
N GLU A 130 12.35 17.13 3.00
CA GLU A 130 12.67 18.52 3.35
C GLU A 130 12.57 19.48 2.16
N LYS A 131 13.05 19.06 0.97
CA LYS A 131 12.95 19.83 -0.28
C LYS A 131 11.49 20.04 -0.71
N SER A 132 10.63 19.06 -0.46
CA SER A 132 9.22 19.08 -0.88
C SER A 132 8.43 20.24 -0.28
N LYS A 133 8.89 20.79 0.85
CA LYS A 133 8.28 21.95 1.51
C LYS A 133 8.36 23.24 0.68
N ARG A 134 9.27 23.29 -0.29
CA ARG A 134 9.55 24.49 -1.12
C ARG A 134 9.47 24.22 -2.62
N SER A 135 9.46 22.97 -3.05
CA SER A 135 9.57 22.59 -4.46
C SER A 135 8.87 21.26 -4.71
N LEU A 136 8.31 21.09 -5.90
CA LEU A 136 7.74 19.82 -6.33
C LEU A 136 8.81 18.74 -6.42
N VAL A 137 8.50 17.54 -5.92
CA VAL A 137 9.35 16.35 -6.03
C VAL A 137 8.76 15.40 -7.06
N GLY A 138 9.53 15.04 -8.08
CA GLY A 138 9.07 14.19 -9.17
C GLY A 138 7.95 14.85 -9.97
N ASP A 139 6.84 14.13 -10.15
CA ASP A 139 5.61 14.58 -10.81
C ASP A 139 4.45 14.81 -9.82
N GLY A 140 4.72 14.72 -8.51
CA GLY A 140 3.70 14.79 -7.46
C GLY A 140 2.91 13.48 -7.25
N SER A 141 3.15 12.43 -8.02
CA SER A 141 2.55 11.11 -7.82
C SER A 141 3.32 10.29 -6.78
N TYR A 142 2.69 9.23 -6.23
CA TYR A 142 3.34 8.30 -5.31
C TYR A 142 4.57 7.64 -5.95
N ALA A 143 4.40 7.10 -7.16
CA ALA A 143 5.48 6.46 -7.90
C ALA A 143 6.58 7.46 -8.29
N GLY A 144 6.23 8.69 -8.65
CA GLY A 144 7.20 9.73 -9.00
C GLY A 144 8.06 10.16 -7.83
N PHE A 145 7.51 10.20 -6.61
CA PHE A 145 8.31 10.41 -5.40
C PHE A 145 9.36 9.31 -5.23
N VAL A 146 8.96 8.03 -5.30
CA VAL A 146 9.90 6.90 -5.16
C VAL A 146 10.94 6.92 -6.28
N LYS A 147 10.55 7.17 -7.53
CA LYS A 147 11.50 7.34 -8.66
C LYS A 147 12.50 8.45 -8.39
N ALA A 148 12.07 9.59 -7.84
CA ALA A 148 12.95 10.71 -7.51
C ALA A 148 13.95 10.37 -6.39
N VAL A 149 13.53 9.57 -5.40
CA VAL A 149 14.42 9.06 -4.33
C VAL A 149 15.49 8.15 -4.93
N LEU A 150 15.08 7.16 -5.73
CA LEU A 150 15.99 6.20 -6.35
C LEU A 150 16.93 6.85 -7.37
N ALA A 151 16.50 7.91 -8.04
CA ALA A 151 17.35 8.65 -8.98
C ALA A 151 18.57 9.31 -8.31
N GLN A 152 18.52 9.57 -6.99
CA GLN A 152 19.65 10.12 -6.23
C GLN A 152 20.58 9.04 -5.68
N VAL A 153 20.22 7.76 -5.80
CA VAL A 153 20.99 6.63 -5.30
C VAL A 153 21.66 5.96 -6.50
N PRO A 154 22.99 6.12 -6.71
CA PRO A 154 23.65 5.66 -7.92
C PRO A 154 23.58 4.15 -8.14
N ASP A 155 23.66 3.38 -7.05
CA ASP A 155 23.76 1.92 -7.07
C ASP A 155 22.40 1.22 -7.00
N ALA A 156 21.31 1.96 -6.82
CA ALA A 156 19.98 1.38 -6.75
C ALA A 156 19.50 0.94 -8.14
N GLN A 157 18.95 -0.28 -8.23
CA GLN A 157 18.28 -0.76 -9.43
C GLN A 157 17.18 0.23 -9.83
N ARG A 158 17.37 0.87 -10.98
CA ARG A 158 16.35 1.76 -11.54
C ARG A 158 15.18 0.92 -12.03
N VAL A 159 13.97 1.35 -11.72
CA VAL A 159 12.74 0.75 -12.23
C VAL A 159 12.72 0.93 -13.75
N SER A 160 13.09 -0.15 -14.43
CA SER A 160 13.14 -0.22 -15.89
C SER A 160 11.78 -0.69 -16.39
N GLY A 161 10.86 0.26 -16.59
CA GLY A 161 9.54 0.01 -17.17
C GLY A 161 8.40 0.79 -16.50
N GLU A 162 7.19 0.63 -17.05
CA GLU A 162 5.95 1.15 -16.47
C GLU A 162 5.45 0.33 -15.27
N GLY A 163 6.13 -0.78 -14.95
CA GLY A 163 5.77 -1.66 -13.84
C GLY A 163 6.34 -1.20 -12.50
N GLU A 164 5.55 -1.36 -11.43
CA GLU A 164 5.91 -1.07 -10.03
C GLU A 164 6.75 -2.20 -9.40
N ASP A 165 7.73 -2.68 -10.13
CA ASP A 165 8.65 -3.72 -9.69
C ASP A 165 9.90 -3.09 -9.07
N TRP A 166 9.76 -2.65 -7.83
CA TRP A 166 10.82 -1.95 -7.07
C TRP A 166 11.89 -2.89 -6.48
N GLY A 167 11.96 -4.15 -6.93
CA GLY A 167 12.93 -5.14 -6.43
C GLY A 167 12.30 -6.32 -5.70
N TYR A 168 13.06 -6.94 -4.79
CA TYR A 168 12.75 -8.23 -4.18
C TYR A 168 11.67 -8.14 -3.10
N SER A 169 10.63 -8.98 -3.19
CA SER A 169 9.51 -8.94 -2.24
C SER A 169 9.82 -9.66 -0.94
N ILE A 170 10.00 -8.89 0.14
CA ILE A 170 10.34 -9.40 1.48
C ILE A 170 9.11 -9.61 2.38
N TYR A 171 8.04 -8.85 2.16
CA TYR A 171 6.82 -8.93 2.95
C TYR A 171 5.60 -8.79 2.04
N VAL A 172 4.63 -9.69 2.20
CA VAL A 172 3.32 -9.63 1.54
C VAL A 172 2.24 -9.97 2.56
N GLN A 173 1.30 -9.06 2.72
CA GLN A 173 0.11 -9.26 3.55
C GLN A 173 -1.13 -8.98 2.72
N SER A 174 -2.14 -9.85 2.84
CA SER A 174 -3.46 -9.65 2.24
C SER A 174 -4.49 -9.68 3.35
N ALA A 175 -5.24 -8.59 3.51
CA ALA A 175 -6.13 -8.40 4.65
C ALA A 175 -5.40 -8.69 5.99
N GLY A 176 -5.94 -9.57 6.84
CA GLY A 176 -5.30 -9.94 8.11
C GLY A 176 -4.18 -10.99 8.00
N SER A 177 -3.90 -11.53 6.80
CA SER A 177 -3.05 -12.70 6.63
C SER A 177 -1.72 -12.35 5.96
N VAL A 178 -0.61 -12.71 6.61
CA VAL A 178 0.74 -12.57 6.05
C VAL A 178 1.02 -13.77 5.14
N GLN A 179 1.19 -13.53 3.84
CA GLN A 179 1.48 -14.55 2.84
C GLN A 179 2.99 -14.83 2.72
N ARG A 180 3.81 -13.79 2.87
CA ARG A 180 5.27 -13.89 2.76
C ARG A 180 5.91 -12.97 3.78
N ARG A 181 6.92 -13.48 4.49
CA ARG A 181 7.83 -12.71 5.35
C ARG A 181 9.20 -13.36 5.31
N VAL A 182 10.06 -12.86 4.44
CA VAL A 182 11.44 -13.36 4.23
C VAL A 182 12.41 -12.66 5.19
N ALA A 183 12.22 -11.36 5.40
CA ALA A 183 13.02 -10.53 6.28
C ALA A 183 12.14 -9.50 7.01
N ASP A 184 12.72 -8.81 7.99
CA ASP A 184 12.05 -7.70 8.65
C ASP A 184 12.03 -6.45 7.76
N ILE A 185 10.99 -5.63 7.96
CA ILE A 185 10.86 -4.34 7.26
C ILE A 185 11.82 -3.35 7.93
N LEU A 186 12.63 -2.67 7.13
CA LEU A 186 13.63 -1.71 7.55
C LEU A 186 13.38 -0.33 6.94
N PRO A 187 13.92 0.75 7.55
CA PRO A 187 13.91 2.07 6.94
C PRO A 187 14.64 2.05 5.59
N GLY A 188 14.07 2.69 4.57
CA GLY A 188 14.59 2.70 3.21
C GLY A 188 13.94 1.70 2.26
N ASP A 189 13.15 0.76 2.79
CA ASP A 189 12.38 -0.15 1.95
C ASP A 189 11.25 0.58 1.22
N VAL A 190 10.82 0.01 0.09
CA VAL A 190 9.65 0.51 -0.64
C VAL A 190 8.43 -0.30 -0.23
N ILE A 191 7.38 0.38 0.18
CA ILE A 191 6.09 -0.23 0.54
C ILE A 191 5.00 0.25 -0.40
N ALA A 192 4.13 -0.67 -0.82
CA ALA A 192 2.99 -0.42 -1.66
C ALA A 192 1.70 -0.97 -1.04
N PHE A 193 0.65 -0.17 -1.08
CA PHE A 193 -0.70 -0.49 -0.60
C PHE A 193 -1.66 -0.53 -1.78
N TRP A 194 -2.31 -1.67 -1.97
CA TRP A 194 -3.22 -1.96 -3.08
C TRP A 194 -4.61 -2.18 -2.52
N ASP A 195 -5.55 -1.29 -2.83
CA ASP A 195 -6.93 -1.30 -2.35
C ASP A 195 -7.03 -1.52 -0.82
N ALA A 196 -6.09 -0.93 -0.08
CA ALA A 196 -5.87 -1.23 1.32
C ALA A 196 -6.87 -0.46 2.19
N LYS A 197 -7.66 -1.20 2.97
CA LYS A 197 -8.61 -0.65 3.93
C LYS A 197 -8.13 -0.95 5.34
N LEU A 198 -7.65 0.06 6.02
CA LEU A 198 -7.19 -0.02 7.40
C LEU A 198 -8.30 0.42 8.35
N LYS A 199 -8.67 -0.43 9.31
CA LYS A 199 -9.62 -0.09 10.36
C LYS A 199 -9.06 -0.51 11.71
N GLY A 200 -8.94 0.45 12.60
CA GLY A 200 -8.42 0.24 13.94
C GLY A 200 -9.01 1.22 14.93
N HIS A 201 -8.47 1.19 16.15
CA HIS A 201 -8.87 2.08 17.23
C HIS A 201 -7.70 2.98 17.64
N LYS A 202 -7.97 4.28 17.78
CA LYS A 202 -7.06 5.26 18.38
C LYS A 202 -7.72 5.79 19.66
N GLY A 203 -7.40 5.14 20.79
CA GLY A 203 -8.09 5.39 22.05
C GLY A 203 -9.54 4.93 21.98
N LEU A 204 -10.49 5.82 22.27
CA LEU A 204 -11.92 5.54 22.16
C LEU A 204 -12.48 5.68 20.74
N HIS A 205 -11.73 6.29 19.82
CA HIS A 205 -12.22 6.56 18.46
C HIS A 205 -11.79 5.46 17.49
N THR A 206 -12.75 4.89 16.76
CA THR A 206 -12.48 4.02 15.62
C THR A 206 -12.09 4.87 14.42
N TYR A 207 -11.07 4.46 13.69
CA TYR A 207 -10.72 5.07 12.40
C TYR A 207 -10.88 4.06 11.27
N SER A 208 -11.19 4.58 10.08
CA SER A 208 -11.20 3.82 8.83
C SER A 208 -10.48 4.65 7.79
N GLN A 209 -9.39 4.12 7.24
CA GLN A 209 -8.61 4.76 6.19
C GLN A 209 -8.56 3.81 5.00
N THR A 210 -8.78 4.36 3.81
CA THR A 210 -8.67 3.63 2.55
C THR A 210 -7.55 4.28 1.74
N VAL A 211 -6.59 3.50 1.26
CA VAL A 211 -5.45 4.00 0.48
C VAL A 211 -5.16 3.10 -0.73
N GLY A 212 -4.58 3.70 -1.77
CA GLY A 212 -4.20 2.99 -2.99
C GLY A 212 -5.41 2.43 -3.76
N VAL A 213 -6.45 3.26 -3.91
CA VAL A 213 -7.70 2.93 -4.62
C VAL A 213 -7.84 3.80 -5.86
N GLY A 214 -8.33 3.23 -6.96
CA GLY A 214 -8.80 3.94 -8.15
C GLY A 214 -7.73 4.15 -9.24
N GLU A 215 -7.96 5.12 -10.12
CA GLU A 215 -7.09 5.44 -11.26
C GLU A 215 -5.68 5.91 -10.87
N ASN A 216 -5.50 6.40 -9.63
CA ASN A 216 -4.21 6.87 -9.12
C ASN A 216 -3.23 5.73 -8.78
N GLY A 217 -3.62 4.48 -9.03
CA GLY A 217 -2.81 3.30 -8.75
C GLY A 217 -2.67 3.00 -7.26
N PRO A 218 -1.78 2.07 -6.89
CA PRO A 218 -1.52 1.79 -5.49
C PRO A 218 -0.76 2.96 -4.84
N LEU A 219 -0.94 3.10 -3.54
CA LEU A 219 -0.15 4.05 -2.77
C LEU A 219 1.23 3.44 -2.59
N VAL A 220 2.28 4.16 -3.00
CA VAL A 220 3.67 3.73 -2.87
C VAL A 220 4.46 4.78 -2.08
N GLY A 221 5.33 4.32 -1.19
CA GLY A 221 6.19 5.19 -0.40
C GLY A 221 7.45 4.50 0.08
N VAL A 222 8.34 5.29 0.69
CA VAL A 222 9.59 4.81 1.30
C VAL A 222 9.41 4.71 2.80
N VAL A 223 9.79 3.60 3.41
CA VAL A 223 9.73 3.39 4.85
C VAL A 223 10.71 4.32 5.56
N SER A 224 10.21 5.11 6.50
CA SER A 224 10.99 6.03 7.32
C SER A 224 11.34 5.47 8.69
N GLU A 225 10.39 4.76 9.31
CA GLU A 225 10.53 4.23 10.67
C GLU A 225 9.63 3.00 10.81
N VAL A 226 10.11 2.00 11.56
CA VAL A 226 9.38 0.76 11.81
C VAL A 226 9.32 0.51 13.31
N GLU A 227 8.10 0.41 13.84
CA GLU A 227 7.83 0.01 15.21
C GLU A 227 7.35 -1.46 15.21
N SER A 228 8.31 -2.40 15.19
CA SER A 228 8.03 -3.84 15.08
C SER A 228 7.14 -4.38 16.22
N LYS A 229 7.17 -3.75 17.40
CA LYS A 229 6.33 -4.13 18.54
C LYS A 229 4.83 -3.88 18.30
N LYS A 230 4.49 -2.88 17.49
CA LYS A 230 3.09 -2.48 17.20
C LYS A 230 2.70 -2.71 15.75
N SER A 231 3.54 -3.43 15.00
CA SER A 231 3.36 -3.62 13.55
C SER A 231 3.05 -2.31 12.81
N LYS A 232 3.68 -1.21 13.25
CA LYS A 232 3.39 0.14 12.77
C LYS A 232 4.57 0.63 11.94
N VAL A 233 4.28 1.05 10.72
CA VAL A 233 5.26 1.59 9.78
C VAL A 233 4.96 3.06 9.52
N ARG A 234 5.99 3.89 9.48
CA ARG A 234 5.90 5.28 9.02
C ARG A 234 6.57 5.39 7.68
N ILE A 235 5.92 6.05 6.73
CA ILE A 235 6.40 6.13 5.36
C ILE A 235 6.41 7.57 4.89
N TRP A 236 7.38 7.91 4.04
CA TRP A 236 7.30 9.09 3.20
C TRP A 236 6.55 8.75 1.93
N GLN A 237 5.52 9.55 1.64
CA GLN A 237 4.70 9.39 0.44
C GLN A 237 4.38 10.77 -0.14
N ALA A 238 4.11 10.81 -1.44
CA ALA A 238 3.58 12.02 -2.06
C ALA A 238 2.21 12.36 -1.48
N ASN A 239 1.98 13.64 -1.18
CA ASN A 239 0.67 14.13 -0.81
C ASN A 239 -0.15 14.34 -2.08
N GLN A 240 -1.29 13.66 -2.19
CA GLN A 240 -2.22 13.80 -3.33
C GLN A 240 -3.43 14.69 -3.02
N HIS A 241 -3.40 15.46 -1.93
CA HIS A 241 -4.43 16.44 -1.67
C HIS A 241 -4.40 17.56 -2.73
N VAL A 242 -5.58 17.91 -3.23
CA VAL A 242 -5.73 18.95 -4.27
C VAL A 242 -5.06 20.25 -3.80
N GLY A 243 -4.12 20.75 -4.59
CA GLY A 243 -3.35 21.97 -4.29
C GLY A 243 -2.12 21.78 -3.41
N GLN A 244 -1.83 20.56 -2.94
CA GLN A 244 -0.61 20.23 -2.19
C GLN A 244 0.16 19.13 -2.90
N GLN A 245 1.28 19.49 -3.54
CA GLN A 245 2.19 18.53 -4.18
C GLN A 245 3.48 18.40 -3.36
N THR A 246 3.32 18.20 -2.05
CA THR A 246 4.42 18.02 -1.10
C THR A 246 4.60 16.54 -0.77
N VAL A 247 5.61 16.20 0.02
CA VAL A 247 5.77 14.84 0.58
C VAL A 247 5.32 14.90 2.03
N GLU A 248 4.57 13.90 2.46
CA GLU A 248 4.11 13.75 3.84
C GLU A 248 4.72 12.51 4.50
N ASN A 249 4.75 12.52 5.83
CA ASN A 249 5.18 11.36 6.62
C ASN A 249 3.97 10.76 7.36
N VAL A 250 3.49 9.63 6.87
CA VAL A 250 2.22 9.01 7.32
C VAL A 250 2.49 7.69 8.00
N SER A 251 1.71 7.36 9.04
CA SER A 251 1.86 6.13 9.79
C SER A 251 0.71 5.16 9.58
N TYR A 252 1.04 3.91 9.26
CA TYR A 252 0.09 2.82 9.03
C TYR A 252 0.34 1.67 10.00
N ARG A 253 -0.73 1.05 10.48
CA ARG A 253 -0.68 -0.16 11.29
C ARG A 253 -1.03 -1.35 10.41
N LEU A 254 -0.07 -2.24 10.18
CA LEU A 254 -0.26 -3.39 9.31
C LEU A 254 -1.31 -4.36 9.87
N GLU A 255 -1.41 -4.46 11.20
CA GLU A 255 -2.42 -5.25 11.92
C GLU A 255 -3.87 -4.79 11.69
N ASP A 256 -4.06 -3.52 11.32
CA ASP A 256 -5.40 -2.94 11.10
C ASP A 256 -5.92 -3.17 9.67
N LEU A 257 -5.15 -3.84 8.81
CA LEU A 257 -5.55 -4.14 7.42
C LEU A 257 -6.74 -5.11 7.40
N LYS A 258 -7.90 -4.64 6.94
CA LYS A 258 -9.14 -5.43 6.79
C LYS A 258 -9.34 -5.97 5.38
N SER A 259 -8.89 -5.24 4.36
CA SER A 259 -8.94 -5.66 2.96
C SER A 259 -7.80 -5.03 2.17
N GLY A 260 -7.55 -5.55 0.98
CA GLY A 260 -6.44 -5.12 0.12
C GLY A 260 -5.15 -5.87 0.39
N VAL A 261 -4.08 -5.43 -0.26
CA VAL A 261 -2.76 -6.06 -0.23
C VAL A 261 -1.69 -5.03 0.12
N VAL A 262 -0.79 -5.39 1.02
CA VAL A 262 0.41 -4.63 1.33
C VAL A 262 1.62 -5.44 0.89
N LYS A 263 2.51 -4.82 0.12
CA LYS A 263 3.76 -5.42 -0.33
C LYS A 263 4.92 -4.53 0.07
N VAL A 264 5.94 -5.10 0.67
CA VAL A 264 7.23 -4.43 0.92
C VAL A 264 8.30 -5.09 0.07
N ARG A 265 9.15 -4.25 -0.53
CA ARG A 265 10.21 -4.66 -1.43
C ARG A 265 11.53 -4.03 -1.01
N TYR A 266 12.57 -4.86 -1.02
CA TYR A 266 13.95 -4.40 -0.92
C TYR A 266 14.44 -3.96 -2.29
N LEU A 267 15.11 -2.82 -2.31
CA LEU A 267 15.81 -2.33 -3.49
C LEU A 267 17.05 -3.18 -3.72
N LEU A 268 17.23 -3.62 -4.95
CA LEU A 268 18.39 -4.42 -5.35
C LEU A 268 19.46 -3.53 -5.98
N LEU A 269 20.70 -4.02 -6.00
CA LEU A 269 21.78 -3.36 -6.74
C LEU A 269 21.54 -3.51 -8.24
N PHE A 270 21.95 -2.49 -9.00
CA PHE A 270 22.16 -2.66 -10.44
C PHE A 270 23.48 -3.42 -10.64
N ASP A 271 23.48 -4.46 -11.47
CA ASP A 271 24.66 -5.27 -11.85
C ASP A 271 25.38 -4.63 -13.05
#